data_AF-A0A1Q9LPA0-F1
#
_entry.id   AF-A0A1Q9LPA0-F1
#
_cell.length_a   1.000
_cell.length_b   1.000
_cell.length_c   1.000
_cell.angle_alpha   90.00
_cell.angle_beta   90.00
_cell.angle_gamma   90.00
#
_symmetry.space_group_name_H-M   'P 1'
#
loop_
_entity.id
_entity.type
_entity.pdbx_description
1 polymer ?
#
loop_
_entity_poly.entity_id
_entity_poly.type
_entity_poly.pdbx_seq_one_letter_code
_entity_poly.pdbx_strand_id
1 'polypeptide(L)'
;MHLPTVHPRTAFIDYLAEVTDALGIGLESCTLDHDTPVSAYIALDDRLPDYPDHDVALLWDEERGWSAAVEPRPGDPPVVISHLGGNTTPPPDEVVAFLAGLRTADRLRAA
;
A
#
# COMPACT_ATOMS: atom_id res chain seq x y z
N MET A 1 -3.94 23.12 8.62
CA MET A 1 -4.65 22.12 9.44
C MET A 1 -5.38 21.21 8.47
N HIS A 2 -4.79 20.07 8.14
CA HIS A 2 -5.48 19.01 7.39
C HIS A 2 -6.30 18.24 8.43
N LEU A 3 -7.63 18.34 8.36
CA LEU A 3 -8.48 17.54 9.23
C LEU A 3 -8.37 16.08 8.75
N PRO A 4 -8.13 15.10 9.63
CA PRO A 4 -8.15 13.71 9.21
C PRO A 4 -9.56 13.40 8.67
N THR A 5 -9.64 12.97 7.42
CA THR A 5 -10.91 12.51 6.85
C THR A 5 -11.27 11.21 7.56
N VAL A 6 -12.10 11.31 8.60
CA VAL A 6 -12.65 10.14 9.29
C VAL A 6 -13.62 9.47 8.33
N HIS A 7 -13.14 8.47 7.61
CA HIS A 7 -13.99 7.62 6.78
C HIS A 7 -14.81 6.71 7.69
N PRO A 8 -16.14 6.58 7.50
CA PRO A 8 -16.90 5.56 8.20
C PRO A 8 -16.31 4.19 7.84
N ARG A 9 -16.08 3.33 8.84
CA ARG A 9 -15.36 2.05 8.73
C ARG A 9 -15.79 1.19 7.53
N THR A 10 -17.09 1.14 7.25
CA THR A 10 -17.63 0.39 6.10
C THR A 10 -17.16 0.97 4.76
N ALA A 11 -17.15 2.30 4.62
CA ALA A 11 -16.68 2.94 3.39
C ALA A 11 -15.19 2.72 3.14
N PHE A 12 -14.38 2.54 4.18
CA PHE A 12 -12.97 2.19 4.00
C PHE A 12 -12.78 0.73 3.59
N ILE A 13 -13.58 -0.20 4.12
CA ILE A 13 -13.55 -1.60 3.66
C ILE A 13 -13.97 -1.70 2.20
N ASP A 14 -15.02 -0.97 1.78
CA ASP A 14 -15.44 -0.91 0.38
C ASP A 14 -14.32 -0.36 -0.51
N TYR A 15 -13.66 0.72 -0.06
CA TYR A 15 -12.50 1.27 -0.76
C TYR A 15 -11.33 0.28 -0.86
N LEU A 16 -11.00 -0.44 0.22
CA LEU A 16 -9.97 -1.48 0.18
C LEU A 16 -10.33 -2.58 -0.81
N ALA A 17 -11.60 -2.97 -0.90
CA ALA A 17 -12.06 -3.93 -1.89
C ALA A 17 -11.85 -3.43 -3.33
N GLU A 18 -12.17 -2.16 -3.60
CA GLU A 18 -11.90 -1.53 -4.91
C GLU A 18 -10.41 -1.47 -5.23
N VAL A 19 -9.56 -1.17 -4.25
CA VAL A 19 -8.10 -1.17 -4.42
C VAL A 19 -7.57 -2.57 -4.71
N THR A 20 -8.00 -3.59 -3.96
CA THR A 20 -7.57 -4.98 -4.20
C THR A 20 -8.06 -5.50 -5.56
N ASP A 21 -9.29 -5.16 -5.96
CA ASP A 21 -9.82 -5.51 -7.28
C ASP A 21 -9.01 -4.85 -8.41
N ALA A 22 -8.69 -3.56 -8.28
CA ALA A 22 -7.85 -2.85 -9.23
C ALA A 22 -6.42 -3.43 -9.33
N LEU A 23 -5.91 -4.01 -8.24
CA LEU A 23 -4.63 -4.72 -8.19
C LEU A 23 -4.73 -6.16 -8.72
N GLY A 24 -5.95 -6.67 -8.97
CA GLY A 24 -6.18 -8.04 -9.41
C GLY A 24 -5.94 -9.09 -8.32
N ILE A 25 -6.01 -8.70 -7.05
CA ILE A 25 -5.87 -9.56 -5.88
C ILE A 25 -7.16 -9.56 -5.05
N GLY A 26 -7.35 -10.60 -4.24
CA GLY A 26 -8.50 -10.67 -3.35
C GLY A 26 -8.32 -9.84 -2.08
N LEU A 27 -9.44 -9.43 -1.47
CA LEU A 27 -9.46 -8.71 -0.20
C LEU A 27 -8.84 -9.55 0.95
N GLU A 28 -8.74 -10.87 0.80
CA GLU A 28 -8.02 -11.74 1.74
C GLU A 28 -6.52 -11.42 1.87
N SER A 29 -5.93 -10.74 0.88
CA SER A 29 -4.55 -10.23 0.95
C SER A 29 -4.44 -8.97 1.81
N CYS A 30 -5.57 -8.40 2.24
CA CYS A 30 -5.64 -7.20 3.07
C CYS A 30 -5.82 -7.56 4.55
N THR A 31 -5.01 -6.94 5.40
CA THR A 31 -5.19 -6.90 6.86
C THR A 31 -5.53 -5.49 7.27
N LEU A 32 -6.58 -5.31 8.06
CA LEU A 32 -7.01 -4.03 8.59
C LEU A 32 -6.77 -4.01 10.11
N ASP A 33 -5.94 -3.10 10.56
CA ASP A 33 -5.78 -2.78 11.98
C ASP A 33 -6.76 -1.67 12.36
N HIS A 34 -7.54 -1.93 13.41
CA HIS A 34 -8.58 -1.04 13.90
C HIS A 34 -8.15 -0.15 15.05
N ASP A 35 -6.91 -0.30 15.53
CA ASP A 35 -6.34 0.64 16.50
C ASP A 35 -6.29 2.05 15.90
N THR A 36 -6.18 3.07 16.75
CA THR A 36 -6.08 4.47 16.31
C THR A 36 -4.61 4.88 16.37
N PRO A 37 -3.99 5.30 15.25
CA PRO A 37 -4.58 5.49 13.92
C PRO A 37 -4.91 4.19 13.18
N VAL A 38 -6.02 4.19 12.43
CA VAL A 38 -6.40 3.04 11.58
C VAL A 38 -5.32 2.84 10.54
N SER A 39 -4.93 1.58 10.33
CA SER A 39 -3.96 1.22 9.30
C SER A 39 -4.40 -0.03 8.54
N ALA A 40 -4.02 -0.10 7.27
CA ALA A 40 -4.23 -1.27 6.45
C ALA A 40 -2.91 -1.72 5.84
N TYR A 41 -2.83 -3.01 5.61
CA TYR A 41 -1.69 -3.68 5.01
C TYR A 41 -2.23 -4.57 3.89
N ILE A 42 -1.62 -4.52 2.71
CA ILE A 42 -1.95 -5.39 1.59
C ILE A 42 -0.65 -6.07 1.13
N ALA A 43 -0.60 -7.40 1.25
CA ALA A 43 0.47 -8.20 0.69
C ALA A 43 0.38 -8.23 -0.83
N LEU A 44 1.49 -7.97 -1.53
CA LEU A 44 1.60 -8.16 -2.97
C LEU A 44 2.55 -9.33 -3.25
N ASP A 45 2.14 -10.24 -4.14
CA ASP A 45 3.02 -11.31 -4.65
C ASP A 45 3.93 -10.77 -5.77
N ASP A 46 4.59 -9.65 -5.50
CA ASP A 46 5.44 -8.92 -6.42
C ASP A 46 6.78 -8.61 -5.74
N ARG A 47 7.84 -8.58 -6.55
CA ARG A 47 9.21 -8.29 -6.09
C ARG A 47 9.85 -7.21 -6.94
N LEU A 48 10.62 -6.36 -6.30
CA LEU A 48 11.42 -5.34 -6.97
C LEU A 48 12.82 -5.88 -7.26
N PRO A 49 13.42 -5.60 -8.43
CA PRO A 49 14.82 -5.94 -8.70
C PRO A 49 15.84 -5.50 -7.65
N ASP A 50 15.69 -4.32 -7.01
CA ASP A 50 16.57 -3.91 -5.90
C ASP A 50 16.36 -4.76 -4.62
N TYR A 51 15.23 -5.48 -4.53
CA TYR A 51 14.81 -6.31 -3.39
C TYR A 51 14.30 -7.70 -3.84
N PRO A 52 15.13 -8.53 -4.49
CA PRO A 52 14.68 -9.75 -5.18
C PRO A 52 14.24 -10.88 -4.23
N ASP A 53 14.60 -10.77 -2.96
CA ASP A 53 14.30 -11.74 -1.90
C ASP A 53 13.17 -11.29 -0.97
N HIS A 54 12.58 -10.11 -1.23
CA HIS A 54 11.59 -9.48 -0.37
C HIS A 54 10.33 -9.14 -1.17
N ASP A 55 9.19 -9.59 -0.66
CA ASP A 55 7.91 -9.27 -1.27
C ASP A 55 7.55 -7.80 -0.97
N VAL A 56 6.80 -7.18 -1.87
CA VAL A 56 6.32 -5.80 -1.70
C VAL A 56 4.97 -5.83 -0.98
N ALA A 57 4.75 -4.87 -0.10
CA ALA A 57 3.45 -4.61 0.49
C ALA A 57 3.03 -3.16 0.26
N LEU A 58 1.72 -2.93 0.22
CA LEU A 58 1.15 -1.60 0.38
C LEU A 58 0.73 -1.41 1.84
N LEU A 59 1.14 -0.31 2.42
CA LEU A 59 0.69 0.14 3.73
C LEU A 59 -0.16 1.39 3.56
N TRP A 60 -1.24 1.46 4.30
CA TRP A 60 -2.07 2.65 4.44
C TRP A 60 -2.15 3.02 5.91
N ASP A 61 -2.04 4.31 6.23
CA ASP A 61 -2.44 4.83 7.54
C ASP A 61 -3.33 6.06 7.37
N GLU A 62 -4.22 6.28 8.34
CA GLU A 62 -5.21 7.35 8.27
C GLU A 62 -4.62 8.76 8.18
N GLU A 63 -3.37 8.96 8.62
CA GLU A 63 -2.72 10.26 8.62
C GLU A 63 -1.92 10.54 7.34
N ARG A 64 -1.28 9.53 6.74
CA ARG A 64 -0.32 9.71 5.62
C ARG A 64 -0.75 9.03 4.33
N GLY A 65 -1.77 8.18 4.38
CA GLY A 65 -2.27 7.45 3.22
C GLY A 65 -1.33 6.32 2.78
N TRP A 66 -1.25 6.11 1.47
CA TRP A 66 -0.54 4.97 0.90
C TRP A 66 0.98 5.12 0.86
N SER A 67 1.65 4.02 1.18
CA SER A 67 3.08 3.82 1.00
C SER A 67 3.37 2.40 0.52
N ALA A 68 4.47 2.26 -0.22
CA ALA A 68 5.02 0.96 -0.57
C ALA A 68 6.12 0.60 0.42
N ALA A 69 6.11 -0.64 0.87
CA ALA A 69 7.11 -1.21 1.75
C ALA A 69 7.63 -2.53 1.17
N VAL A 70 8.83 -2.91 1.60
CA VAL A 70 9.33 -4.27 1.40
C VAL A 70 9.18 -5.05 2.69
N GLU A 71 8.76 -6.29 2.56
CA GLU A 71 8.66 -7.22 3.68
C GLU A 71 10.03 -7.84 3.94
N PRO A 72 10.63 -7.59 5.11
CA PRO A 72 11.84 -8.28 5.52
C PRO A 72 11.52 -9.74 5.90
N ARG A 73 12.19 -10.29 6.91
CA ARG A 73 11.93 -11.65 7.36
C ARG A 73 10.56 -11.73 8.04
N PRO A 74 9.90 -12.90 8.04
CA PRO A 74 8.68 -13.09 8.81
C PRO A 74 8.86 -12.67 10.27
N GLY A 75 8.03 -11.73 10.73
CA GLY A 75 8.06 -11.17 12.09
C GLY A 75 8.84 -9.86 12.26
N ASP A 76 9.61 -9.44 11.26
CA ASP A 76 10.21 -8.11 11.22
C ASP A 76 9.22 -7.09 10.61
N PRO A 77 9.21 -5.83 11.07
CA PRO A 77 8.29 -4.82 10.54
C PRO A 77 8.62 -4.45 9.09
N PRO A 78 7.61 -4.21 8.22
CA PRO A 78 7.84 -3.76 6.86
C PRO A 78 8.67 -2.47 6.78
N VAL A 79 9.53 -2.36 5.78
CA VAL A 79 10.38 -1.19 5.57
C VAL A 79 9.82 -0.36 4.44
N VAL A 80 9.32 0.84 4.76
CA VAL A 80 8.78 1.77 3.76
C VAL A 80 9.88 2.26 2.82
N ILE A 81 9.64 2.13 1.52
CA ILE A 81 10.56 2.54 0.45
C ILE A 81 10.06 3.75 -0.34
N SER A 82 8.75 4.01 -0.34
CA SER A 82 8.17 5.16 -1.02
C SER A 82 6.78 5.50 -0.49
N HIS A 83 6.40 6.77 -0.57
CA HIS A 83 5.05 7.25 -0.26
C HIS A 83 4.38 7.75 -1.54
N LEU A 84 3.09 7.45 -1.72
CA LEU A 84 2.29 8.07 -2.79
C LEU A 84 2.08 9.56 -2.47
N GLY A 85 1.77 9.86 -1.21
CA GLY A 85 1.48 11.21 -0.74
C GLY A 85 0.15 11.75 -1.28
N GLY A 86 -0.23 12.95 -0.85
CA GLY A 86 -1.46 13.59 -1.30
C GLY A 86 -2.69 13.14 -0.49
N ASN A 87 -3.74 12.69 -1.16
CA ASN A 87 -4.96 12.22 -0.50
C ASN A 87 -4.70 10.90 0.23
N THR A 88 -5.32 10.70 1.39
CA THR A 88 -5.22 9.42 2.10
C THR A 88 -6.00 8.33 1.37
N THR A 89 -7.12 8.65 0.73
CA THR A 89 -7.93 7.72 -0.06
C THR A 89 -8.00 8.13 -1.54
N PRO A 90 -6.88 8.10 -2.27
CA PRO A 90 -6.86 8.43 -3.70
C PRO A 90 -7.66 7.38 -4.50
N PRO A 91 -8.09 7.71 -5.73
CA PRO A 91 -8.66 6.72 -6.65
C PRO A 91 -7.81 5.44 -6.75
N PRO A 92 -8.41 4.24 -6.80
CA PRO A 92 -7.66 2.97 -6.88
C PRO A 92 -6.64 2.90 -8.03
N ASP A 93 -6.94 3.52 -9.16
CA ASP A 93 -6.05 3.61 -10.32
C ASP A 93 -4.77 4.42 -10.04
N GLU A 94 -4.82 5.39 -9.13
CA GLU A 94 -3.63 6.11 -8.68
C GLU A 94 -2.71 5.21 -7.84
N VAL A 95 -3.28 4.31 -7.03
CA VAL A 95 -2.52 3.32 -6.24
C VAL A 95 -1.83 2.31 -7.15
N VAL A 96 -2.54 1.84 -8.19
CA VAL A 96 -1.97 0.94 -9.21
C VAL A 96 -0.86 1.65 -10.00
N ALA A 97 -1.09 2.88 -10.45
CA ALA A 97 -0.11 3.67 -11.20
C ALA A 97 1.15 3.95 -10.37
N PHE A 98 0.99 4.19 -9.07
CA PHE A 98 2.09 4.34 -8.11
C PHE A 98 3.01 3.11 -8.09
N LEU A 99 2.44 1.91 -7.93
CA LEU A 99 3.22 0.66 -7.95
C LEU A 99 3.91 0.43 -9.30
N ALA A 100 3.21 0.70 -10.40
CA ALA A 100 3.80 0.58 -11.74
C ALA A 100 5.01 1.53 -11.89
N GLY A 101 4.88 2.77 -11.41
CA GLY A 101 5.96 3.76 -11.40
C GLY A 101 7.18 3.32 -10.60
N LEU A 102 6.97 2.70 -9.43
CA LEU A 102 8.06 2.14 -8.62
C LEU A 102 8.83 1.05 -9.37
N ARG A 103 8.12 0.11 -10.00
CA ARG A 103 8.73 -0.97 -10.79
C ARG A 103 9.56 -0.44 -11.95
N THR A 104 9.07 0.59 -12.65
CA THR A 104 9.80 1.22 -13.75
C THR A 104 11.04 1.95 -13.24
N ALA A 105 10.93 2.70 -12.15
CA ALA A 105 12.05 3.43 -11.57
C ALA A 105 13.15 2.48 -11.05
N ASP A 106 12.76 1.39 -10.40
CA ASP A 106 13.66 0.35 -9.91
C ASP A 106 14.41 -0.34 -11.06
N ARG A 107 13.69 -0.77 -12.10
CA ARG A 107 14.32 -1.37 -13.30
C ARG A 107 15.31 -0.43 -13.98
N LEU A 108 15.05 0.87 -13.99
CA LEU A 108 15.97 1.86 -14.56
C LEU A 108 17.22 2.07 -13.71
N ARG A 109 17.20 1.71 -12.42
CA ARG A 109 18.39 1.75 -11.54
C ARG A 109 19.26 0.50 -11.67
N ALA A 110 18.64 -0.63 -12.00
CA ALA A 110 19.32 -1.91 -12.16
C ALA A 110 19.99 -2.12 -13.54
N ALA A 111 19.78 -1.22 -14.52
CA ALA A 111 20.29 -1.30 -15.89
C ALA A 111 21.59 -0.51 -16.11
#